data_AF-A0ABD2RJV1-F1
#
_entry.id   AF-A0ABD2RJV1-F1
#
_cell.length_a   1.000
_cell.length_b   1.000
_cell.length_c   1.000
_cell.angle_alpha   90.00
_cell.angle_beta   90.00
_cell.angle_gamma   90.00
#
_symmetry.space_group_name_H-M   'P 1'
#
loop_
_entity.id
_entity.type
_entity.pdbx_description
1 polymer ?
#
loop_
_entity_poly.entity_id
_entity_poly.type
_entity_poly.pdbx_seq_one_letter_code
_entity_poly.pdbx_strand_id
1 'polypeptide(L)'
;MKRPQGRGLELAKKHIACCFEELESMIKSAEFLRSINAPGTLEDGMRNETTASGCQPVGFDSTLNSRLSAPTPPRAIETISWKKAAEYFQKLLHELEIICSYSLDPVFEGVLRFVVEFQKFQPELVARAHLQHLLVQDGKLYGRDSVFAVICKVSLLPEVAKNHDIQKNETVVQLGQLLITLLRVLCTNISWQRRKLGKILQDWRIIHVQLELAFRKECGDISATSRHENICMKICRHILIWVEEQTYWIASRFLMLGFELDLYSTGEYCMVYWYMYIILIKLAERTHMRAMTSNEISKKKGKKKRDLVKDGGKDNQLPPAILFLQCHVYLAEGLTMMLAALRNERQIYLSTGPFNSEHERFVQHFELLLKACLPDHVSYYSFEETTAHARLSSVSMYNCFKETQRIAKELRSNFSDDSDKMAELRRIEQVAEHNSVALSLISRLGAVDASLKVQFEFSHHPFFATAVVKRS
;
A
#
# COMPACT_ATOMS: atom_id res chain seq x y z
N MET A 1 26.89 4.24 -26.46
CA MET A 1 25.89 5.24 -26.93
C MET A 1 24.78 5.35 -25.89
N LYS A 2 24.61 6.50 -25.23
CA LYS A 2 23.46 6.76 -24.36
C LYS A 2 22.24 6.93 -25.26
N ARG A 3 21.33 5.94 -25.32
CA ARG A 3 20.04 6.10 -26.00
C ARG A 3 19.32 7.32 -25.39
N PRO A 4 18.69 8.20 -26.18
CA PRO A 4 17.98 9.37 -25.66
C PRO A 4 16.84 8.90 -24.75
N GLN A 5 17.07 9.02 -23.45
CA GLN A 5 16.13 8.67 -22.41
C GLN A 5 15.05 9.77 -22.35
N GLY A 6 13.88 9.50 -22.92
CA GLY A 6 12.73 10.44 -22.94
C GLY A 6 11.86 10.30 -24.18
N ARG A 7 12.49 10.24 -25.37
CA ARG A 7 11.76 10.10 -26.65
C ARG A 7 10.94 8.82 -26.76
N GLY A 8 11.34 7.75 -26.07
CA GLY A 8 10.63 6.47 -26.10
C GLY A 8 9.23 6.55 -25.47
N LEU A 9 9.07 7.25 -24.35
CA LEU A 9 7.76 7.41 -23.70
C LEU A 9 6.87 8.35 -24.51
N GLU A 10 7.41 9.45 -25.02
CA GLU A 10 6.67 10.36 -25.91
C GLU A 10 6.22 9.66 -27.19
N LEU A 11 7.08 8.84 -27.80
CA LEU A 11 6.74 8.05 -28.97
C LEU A 11 5.69 6.99 -28.64
N ALA A 12 5.81 6.30 -27.50
CA ALA A 12 4.81 5.36 -27.03
C ALA A 12 3.45 6.04 -26.84
N LYS A 13 3.40 7.25 -26.24
CA LYS A 13 2.17 8.04 -26.12
C LYS A 13 1.55 8.37 -27.47
N LYS A 14 2.35 8.76 -28.47
CA LYS A 14 1.85 8.99 -29.83
C LYS A 14 1.24 7.73 -30.44
N HIS A 15 1.90 6.58 -30.30
CA HIS A 15 1.37 5.32 -30.78
C HIS A 15 0.08 4.91 -30.05
N ILE A 16 0.01 5.10 -28.73
CA ILE A 16 -1.20 4.83 -27.94
C ILE A 16 -2.36 5.72 -28.41
N ALA A 17 -2.12 7.01 -28.69
CA ALA A 17 -3.12 7.91 -29.24
C ALA A 17 -3.64 7.43 -30.62
N CYS A 18 -2.75 7.02 -31.52
CA CYS A 18 -3.16 6.42 -32.81
C CYS A 18 -3.98 5.14 -32.60
N CYS A 19 -3.58 4.26 -31.67
CA CYS A 19 -4.35 3.05 -31.35
C CYS A 19 -5.75 3.37 -30.81
N PHE A 20 -5.92 4.45 -30.05
CA PHE A 20 -7.24 4.89 -29.61
C PHE A 20 -8.11 5.33 -30.79
N GLU A 21 -7.57 6.13 -31.73
CA GLU A 21 -8.28 6.55 -32.93
C GLU A 21 -8.68 5.36 -33.82
N GLU A 22 -7.78 4.39 -33.98
CA GLU A 22 -8.04 3.15 -34.72
C GLU A 22 -9.13 2.31 -34.04
N LEU A 23 -9.05 2.13 -32.72
CA LEU A 23 -10.06 1.37 -31.96
C LEU A 23 -11.43 2.05 -32.01
N GLU A 24 -11.49 3.37 -31.88
CA GLU A 24 -12.73 4.14 -32.00
C GLU A 24 -13.34 3.98 -33.41
N SER A 25 -12.51 4.02 -34.44
CA SER A 25 -12.93 3.78 -35.83
C SER A 25 -13.49 2.37 -36.01
N MET A 26 -12.84 1.35 -35.42
CA MET A 26 -13.32 -0.03 -35.42
C MET A 26 -14.68 -0.15 -34.72
N ILE A 27 -14.85 0.47 -33.55
CA ILE A 27 -16.13 0.46 -32.81
C ILE A 27 -17.24 1.12 -33.62
N LYS A 28 -16.98 2.29 -34.21
CA LYS A 28 -17.94 3.01 -35.07
C LYS A 28 -18.33 2.22 -36.32
N SER A 29 -17.38 1.47 -36.90
CA SER A 29 -17.65 0.63 -38.08
C SER A 29 -18.59 -0.54 -37.81
N ALA A 30 -18.77 -0.95 -36.55
CA ALA A 30 -19.59 -2.12 -36.20
C ALA A 30 -21.06 -1.95 -36.58
N GLU A 31 -21.64 -0.76 -36.43
CA GLU A 31 -23.04 -0.49 -36.83
C GLU A 31 -23.24 -0.66 -38.34
N PHE A 32 -22.30 -0.12 -39.12
CA PHE A 32 -22.29 -0.29 -40.57
C PHE A 32 -22.19 -1.77 -40.96
N LEU A 33 -21.26 -2.52 -40.36
CA LEU A 33 -21.07 -3.95 -40.64
C LEU A 33 -22.30 -4.80 -40.28
N ARG A 34 -23.03 -4.45 -39.22
CA ARG A 34 -24.29 -5.11 -38.85
C ARG A 34 -25.41 -4.81 -39.83
N SER A 35 -25.51 -3.56 -40.31
CA SER A 35 -26.54 -3.15 -41.26
C SER A 35 -26.48 -3.89 -42.59
N ILE A 36 -25.29 -4.31 -43.02
CA ILE A 36 -25.08 -5.07 -44.26
C ILE A 36 -25.56 -6.53 -44.12
N ASN A 37 -25.45 -7.11 -42.92
CA ASN A 37 -25.69 -8.54 -42.69
C ASN A 37 -27.11 -8.86 -42.17
N ALA A 38 -27.96 -7.84 -41.95
CA ALA A 38 -29.31 -8.01 -41.43
C ALA A 38 -30.40 -7.93 -42.52
N PRO A 39 -30.66 -9.04 -43.23
CA PRO A 39 -32.04 -9.35 -43.60
C PRO A 39 -32.37 -10.82 -43.28
N GLY A 40 -32.80 -11.10 -42.05
CA GLY A 40 -33.34 -12.42 -41.70
C GLY A 40 -33.35 -12.76 -40.22
N THR A 41 -34.50 -12.57 -39.57
CA THR A 41 -34.97 -13.24 -38.34
C THR A 41 -33.94 -13.48 -37.23
N LEU A 42 -33.86 -12.55 -36.27
CA LEU A 42 -33.42 -12.85 -34.91
C LEU A 42 -34.65 -12.80 -34.00
N GLU A 43 -35.36 -13.91 -33.93
CA GLU A 43 -36.16 -14.23 -32.76
C GLU A 43 -35.22 -14.44 -31.57
N ASP A 44 -35.49 -13.67 -30.53
CA ASP A 44 -35.27 -13.94 -29.11
C ASP A 44 -33.83 -14.08 -28.56
N GLY A 45 -33.57 -13.25 -27.56
CA GLY A 45 -32.47 -13.41 -26.60
C GLY A 45 -31.14 -12.77 -26.98
N MET A 46 -30.82 -11.64 -26.33
CA MET A 46 -29.47 -11.11 -26.03
C MET A 46 -28.29 -12.06 -26.36
N ARG A 47 -27.89 -12.19 -27.63
CA ARG A 47 -26.73 -13.00 -28.00
C ARG A 47 -25.46 -12.15 -27.87
N ASN A 48 -24.51 -12.66 -27.10
CA ASN A 48 -23.13 -12.19 -27.03
C ASN A 48 -22.45 -12.33 -28.41
N GLU A 49 -22.70 -11.40 -29.33
CA GLU A 49 -22.02 -11.34 -30.62
C GLU A 49 -20.51 -11.24 -30.41
N THR A 50 -19.75 -12.14 -31.02
CA THR A 50 -18.29 -12.26 -30.84
C THR A 50 -17.49 -11.49 -31.88
N THR A 51 -18.15 -10.98 -32.93
CA THR A 51 -17.55 -10.18 -34.00
C THR A 51 -18.29 -8.85 -34.18
N ALA A 52 -17.62 -7.86 -34.77
CA ALA A 52 -18.21 -6.55 -35.05
C ALA A 52 -19.42 -6.60 -35.99
N SER A 53 -19.45 -7.59 -36.89
CA SER A 53 -20.50 -7.75 -37.90
C SER A 53 -21.71 -8.55 -37.41
N GLY A 54 -21.64 -9.18 -36.22
CA GLY A 54 -22.63 -10.12 -35.72
C GLY A 54 -22.52 -11.54 -36.32
N CYS A 55 -21.64 -11.75 -37.29
CA CYS A 55 -21.42 -13.06 -37.90
C CYS A 55 -20.61 -13.99 -36.98
N GLN A 56 -20.72 -15.30 -37.20
CA GLN A 56 -19.84 -16.25 -36.51
C GLN A 56 -18.38 -16.06 -36.93
N PRO A 57 -17.43 -16.18 -35.98
CA PRO A 57 -16.01 -16.00 -36.26
C PRO A 57 -15.50 -17.12 -37.16
N VAL A 58 -14.99 -16.76 -38.33
CA VAL A 58 -14.47 -17.73 -39.31
C VAL A 58 -13.18 -18.35 -38.76
N GLY A 59 -13.09 -19.68 -38.80
CA GLY A 59 -11.89 -20.43 -38.39
C GLY A 59 -11.71 -20.59 -36.87
N PHE A 60 -12.69 -20.19 -36.06
CA PHE A 60 -12.66 -20.38 -34.62
C PHE A 60 -13.64 -21.49 -34.18
N ASP A 61 -13.13 -22.55 -33.57
CA ASP A 61 -13.94 -23.67 -33.05
C ASP A 61 -13.73 -23.77 -31.53
N SER A 62 -14.75 -23.35 -30.76
CA SER A 62 -14.73 -23.38 -29.29
C SER A 62 -14.66 -24.78 -28.69
N THR A 63 -14.90 -25.82 -29.50
CA THR A 63 -14.85 -27.23 -29.09
C THR A 63 -13.54 -27.91 -29.48
N LEU A 64 -12.58 -27.20 -30.09
CA LEU A 64 -11.28 -27.77 -30.46
C LEU A 64 -10.55 -28.38 -29.26
N ASN A 65 -10.59 -27.68 -28.12
CA ASN A 65 -9.97 -28.16 -26.88
C ASN A 65 -10.62 -29.45 -26.34
N SER A 66 -11.92 -29.65 -26.53
CA SER A 66 -12.57 -30.89 -26.09
C SER A 66 -12.26 -32.09 -26.97
N ARG A 67 -11.80 -31.86 -28.21
CA ARG A 67 -11.47 -32.92 -29.17
C ARG A 67 -10.00 -33.31 -29.17
N LEU A 68 -9.09 -32.38 -28.85
CA LEU A 68 -7.64 -32.56 -29.06
C LEU A 68 -6.78 -32.50 -27.79
N SER A 69 -7.34 -32.15 -26.63
CA SER A 69 -6.55 -32.01 -25.39
C SER A 69 -6.56 -33.30 -24.57
N ALA A 70 -5.48 -34.08 -24.63
CA ALA A 70 -5.12 -35.03 -23.56
C ALA A 70 -3.87 -34.51 -22.85
N PRO A 71 -3.77 -34.51 -21.49
CA PRO A 71 -4.60 -35.24 -20.53
C PRO A 71 -5.48 -34.32 -19.63
N THR A 72 -5.79 -33.09 -20.04
CA THR A 72 -6.59 -32.18 -19.19
C THR A 72 -8.09 -32.32 -19.49
N PRO A 73 -8.96 -32.24 -18.46
CA PRO A 73 -10.41 -32.23 -18.68
C PRO A 73 -10.80 -31.16 -19.72
N PRO A 74 -11.75 -31.46 -20.61
CA PRO A 74 -12.16 -30.54 -21.67
C PRO A 74 -12.68 -29.23 -21.05
N ARG A 75 -12.07 -28.11 -21.43
CA ARG A 75 -12.52 -26.77 -21.03
C ARG A 75 -13.35 -26.16 -22.14
N ALA A 76 -14.58 -25.79 -21.84
CA ALA A 76 -15.37 -24.94 -22.72
C ALA A 76 -14.68 -23.57 -22.84
N ILE A 77 -14.28 -23.19 -24.06
CA ILE A 77 -13.78 -21.83 -24.31
C ILE A 77 -15.01 -20.96 -24.62
N GLU A 78 -15.38 -20.10 -23.67
CA GLU A 78 -16.35 -19.05 -23.95
C GLU A 78 -15.66 -17.97 -24.81
N THR A 79 -16.23 -17.70 -25.97
CA THR A 79 -15.70 -16.64 -26.85
C THR A 79 -16.17 -15.29 -26.31
N ILE A 80 -15.24 -14.37 -26.13
CA ILE A 80 -15.53 -13.02 -25.61
C ILE A 80 -16.38 -12.27 -26.65
N SER A 81 -17.38 -11.51 -26.18
CA SER A 81 -18.17 -10.66 -27.07
C SER A 81 -17.34 -9.52 -27.65
N TRP A 82 -17.69 -9.06 -28.84
CA TRP A 82 -17.04 -7.93 -29.51
C TRP A 82 -16.98 -6.70 -28.59
N LYS A 83 -18.08 -6.38 -27.90
CA LYS A 83 -18.15 -5.27 -26.96
C LYS A 83 -17.13 -5.40 -25.83
N LYS A 84 -17.08 -6.56 -25.16
CA LYS A 84 -16.12 -6.81 -24.08
C LYS A 84 -14.67 -6.77 -24.57
N ALA A 85 -14.41 -7.25 -25.79
CA ALA A 85 -13.08 -7.19 -26.39
C ALA A 85 -12.63 -5.74 -26.67
N ALA A 86 -13.53 -4.90 -27.21
CA ALA A 86 -13.25 -3.48 -27.43
C ALA A 86 -13.02 -2.73 -26.11
N GLU A 87 -13.88 -2.96 -25.10
CA GLU A 87 -13.73 -2.39 -23.75
C GLU A 87 -12.40 -2.81 -23.11
N TYR A 88 -11.97 -4.07 -23.28
CA TYR A 88 -10.68 -4.56 -22.81
C TYR A 88 -9.50 -3.79 -23.43
N PHE A 89 -9.47 -3.62 -24.76
CA PHE A 89 -8.40 -2.88 -25.41
C PHE A 89 -8.41 -1.39 -25.06
N GLN A 90 -9.59 -0.79 -24.91
CA GLN A 90 -9.71 0.60 -24.47
C GLN A 90 -9.15 0.79 -23.05
N LYS A 91 -9.51 -0.11 -22.13
CA LYS A 91 -8.96 -0.13 -20.77
C LYS A 91 -7.44 -0.28 -20.79
N LEU A 92 -6.91 -1.25 -21.55
CA LEU A 92 -5.47 -1.49 -21.67
C LEU A 92 -4.72 -0.27 -22.22
N LEU A 93 -5.24 0.39 -23.26
CA LEU A 93 -4.63 1.59 -23.82
C LEU A 93 -4.59 2.74 -22.80
N HIS A 94 -5.65 2.93 -22.01
CA HIS A 94 -5.65 3.93 -20.92
C HIS A 94 -4.63 3.59 -19.83
N GLU A 95 -4.54 2.33 -19.42
CA GLU A 95 -3.53 1.89 -18.45
C GLU A 95 -2.11 2.13 -18.95
N LEU A 96 -1.82 1.83 -20.22
CA LEU A 96 -0.53 2.10 -20.84
C LEU A 96 -0.24 3.59 -20.97
N GLU A 97 -1.26 4.41 -21.25
CA GLU A 97 -1.14 5.87 -21.29
C GLU A 97 -0.75 6.44 -19.93
N ILE A 98 -1.36 5.94 -18.84
CA ILE A 98 -1.02 6.32 -17.47
C ILE A 98 0.45 5.99 -17.18
N ILE A 99 0.89 4.76 -17.51
CA ILE A 99 2.28 4.33 -17.34
C ILE A 99 3.24 5.25 -18.12
N CYS A 100 2.90 5.58 -19.37
CA CYS A 100 3.76 6.40 -20.23
C CYS A 100 3.73 7.89 -19.88
N SER A 101 2.69 8.34 -19.19
CA SER A 101 2.53 9.73 -18.71
C SER A 101 3.17 9.95 -17.36
N TYR A 102 3.52 8.89 -16.63
CA TYR A 102 4.24 9.00 -15.38
C TYR A 102 5.63 9.58 -15.62
N SER A 103 5.88 10.76 -15.04
CA SER A 103 7.22 11.32 -14.97
C SER A 103 8.07 10.37 -14.15
N LEU A 104 9.14 9.85 -14.74
CA LEU A 104 10.07 8.91 -14.09
C LEU A 104 10.68 9.58 -12.85
N ASP A 105 10.03 9.37 -11.72
CA ASP A 105 10.26 10.10 -10.48
C ASP A 105 11.67 9.79 -9.96
N PRO A 106 12.51 10.80 -9.70
CA PRO A 106 13.83 10.57 -9.11
C PRO A 106 13.76 10.06 -7.66
N VAL A 107 12.59 10.15 -7.01
CA VAL A 107 12.34 9.79 -5.61
C VAL A 107 11.59 8.45 -5.55
N PHE A 108 12.21 7.45 -4.93
CA PHE A 108 11.66 6.10 -4.82
C PHE A 108 10.32 6.02 -4.09
N GLU A 109 10.11 6.86 -3.07
CA GLU A 109 8.83 6.95 -2.36
C GLU A 109 7.69 7.35 -3.31
N GLY A 110 7.98 8.22 -4.28
CA GLY A 110 7.05 8.57 -5.35
C GLY A 110 6.75 7.39 -6.27
N VAL A 111 7.76 6.57 -6.56
CA VAL A 111 7.60 5.32 -7.32
C VAL A 111 6.72 4.32 -6.58
N LEU A 112 6.99 4.05 -5.29
CA LEU A 112 6.17 3.15 -4.48
C LEU A 112 4.71 3.60 -4.44
N ARG A 113 4.49 4.90 -4.20
CA ARG A 113 3.16 5.49 -4.22
C ARG A 113 2.48 5.30 -5.56
N PHE A 114 3.16 5.63 -6.67
CA PHE A 114 2.61 5.46 -8.01
C PHE A 114 2.21 4.01 -8.29
N VAL A 115 3.07 3.04 -7.95
CA VAL A 115 2.74 1.62 -8.15
C VAL A 115 1.51 1.23 -7.33
N VAL A 116 1.42 1.65 -6.07
CA VAL A 116 0.25 1.34 -5.22
C VAL A 116 -1.03 1.97 -5.76
N GLU A 117 -0.99 3.25 -6.16
CA GLU A 117 -2.15 3.92 -6.76
C GLU A 117 -2.54 3.31 -8.10
N PHE A 118 -1.56 2.94 -8.93
CA PHE A 118 -1.80 2.30 -10.21
C PHE A 118 -2.57 0.97 -10.04
N GLN A 119 -2.31 0.22 -8.96
CA GLN A 119 -3.02 -1.02 -8.68
C GLN A 119 -4.50 -0.81 -8.31
N LYS A 120 -4.89 0.38 -7.83
CA LYS A 120 -6.30 0.69 -7.51
C LYS A 120 -7.18 0.74 -8.76
N PHE A 121 -6.60 1.00 -9.93
CA PHE A 121 -7.30 0.91 -11.22
C PHE A 121 -7.55 -0.55 -11.67
N GLN A 122 -7.11 -1.54 -10.88
CA GLN A 122 -7.18 -2.98 -11.21
C GLN A 122 -6.58 -3.28 -12.60
N PRO A 123 -5.29 -2.95 -12.80
CA PRO A 123 -4.67 -3.00 -14.11
C PRO A 123 -4.52 -4.43 -14.63
N GLU A 124 -4.65 -4.57 -15.94
CA GLU A 124 -4.54 -5.87 -16.61
C GLU A 124 -3.12 -6.42 -16.57
N LEU A 125 -2.98 -7.72 -16.85
CA LEU A 125 -1.68 -8.41 -16.82
C LEU A 125 -0.63 -7.71 -17.69
N VAL A 126 -1.01 -7.28 -18.88
CA VAL A 126 -0.10 -6.65 -19.85
C VAL A 126 0.42 -5.33 -19.31
N ALA A 127 -0.46 -4.45 -18.82
CA ALA A 127 -0.06 -3.17 -18.23
C ALA A 127 0.84 -3.38 -17.00
N ARG A 128 0.50 -4.32 -16.11
CA ARG A 128 1.33 -4.68 -14.95
C ARG A 128 2.72 -5.19 -15.34
N ALA A 129 2.81 -6.01 -16.39
CA ALA A 129 4.08 -6.52 -16.90
C ALA A 129 4.94 -5.40 -17.50
N HIS A 130 4.32 -4.50 -18.27
CA HIS A 130 5.01 -3.32 -18.82
C HIS A 130 5.50 -2.38 -17.72
N LEU A 131 4.68 -2.10 -16.69
CA LEU A 131 5.09 -1.30 -15.55
C LEU A 131 6.30 -1.94 -14.84
N GLN A 132 6.23 -3.23 -14.55
CA GLN A 132 7.34 -3.95 -13.91
C GLN A 132 8.64 -3.86 -14.73
N HIS A 133 8.55 -4.04 -16.05
CA HIS A 133 9.70 -3.94 -16.95
C HIS A 133 10.22 -2.51 -17.10
N LEU A 134 9.36 -1.49 -17.03
CA LEU A 134 9.77 -0.09 -17.02
C LEU A 134 10.53 0.27 -15.75
N LEU A 135 10.04 -0.21 -14.59
CA LEU A 135 10.64 0.10 -13.29
C LEU A 135 12.01 -0.55 -13.11
N VAL A 136 12.19 -1.80 -13.53
CA VAL A 136 13.43 -2.54 -13.30
C VAL A 136 14.00 -3.06 -14.62
N GLN A 137 15.14 -2.48 -15.03
CA GLN A 137 15.89 -2.89 -16.22
C GLN A 137 17.36 -3.09 -15.85
N ASP A 138 17.92 -4.25 -16.21
CA ASP A 138 19.33 -4.60 -15.94
C ASP A 138 19.78 -4.37 -14.49
N GLY A 139 18.89 -4.66 -13.52
CA GLY A 139 19.16 -4.45 -12.10
C GLY A 139 19.25 -2.98 -11.68
N LYS A 140 18.63 -2.06 -12.43
CA LYS A 140 18.59 -0.61 -12.16
C LYS A 140 17.15 -0.10 -12.16
N LEU A 141 16.91 0.95 -11.38
CA LEU A 141 15.64 1.67 -11.42
C LEU A 141 15.56 2.48 -12.73
N TYR A 142 14.52 2.26 -13.52
CA TYR A 142 14.32 2.83 -14.86
C TYR A 142 15.45 2.56 -15.87
N GLY A 143 16.32 1.58 -15.61
CA GLY A 143 17.56 1.40 -16.36
C GLY A 143 18.58 2.54 -16.18
N ARG A 144 18.34 3.44 -15.22
CA ARG A 144 19.11 4.68 -14.98
C ARG A 144 19.93 4.62 -13.71
N ASP A 145 19.23 4.57 -12.58
CA ASP A 145 19.84 4.65 -11.26
C ASP A 145 20.24 3.25 -10.78
N SER A 146 21.50 3.08 -10.37
CA SER A 146 21.91 1.86 -9.68
C SER A 146 21.12 1.69 -8.39
N VAL A 147 20.84 0.45 -8.01
CA VAL A 147 20.06 0.19 -6.78
C VAL A 147 20.72 0.80 -5.55
N PHE A 148 22.05 0.76 -5.45
CA PHE A 148 22.76 1.42 -4.35
C PHE A 148 22.56 2.94 -4.36
N ALA A 149 22.58 3.60 -5.53
CA ALA A 149 22.29 5.03 -5.62
C ALA A 149 20.85 5.35 -5.20
N VAL A 150 19.90 4.46 -5.51
CA VAL A 150 18.51 4.56 -5.01
C VAL A 150 18.50 4.44 -3.48
N ILE A 151 19.14 3.41 -2.91
CA ILE A 151 19.27 3.21 -1.45
C ILE A 151 19.84 4.46 -0.77
N CYS A 152 20.92 5.05 -1.30
CA CYS A 152 21.46 6.29 -0.74
C CYS A 152 20.43 7.43 -0.73
N LYS A 153 19.66 7.63 -1.80
CA LYS A 153 18.63 8.68 -1.87
C LYS A 153 17.53 8.45 -0.83
N VAL A 154 17.00 7.24 -0.74
CA VAL A 154 15.86 6.90 0.16
C VAL A 154 16.24 6.86 1.63
N SER A 155 17.51 6.56 1.93
CA SER A 155 18.08 6.68 3.27
C SER A 155 18.47 8.13 3.62
N LEU A 156 18.14 9.11 2.76
CA LEU A 156 18.44 10.54 2.93
C LEU A 156 19.95 10.82 3.10
N LEU A 157 20.80 10.05 2.40
CA LEU A 157 22.25 10.22 2.41
C LEU A 157 22.69 11.26 1.38
N PRO A 158 23.79 11.99 1.64
CA PRO A 158 24.35 12.94 0.69
C PRO A 158 24.90 12.24 -0.56
N GLU A 159 24.92 12.94 -1.69
CA GLU A 159 25.40 12.43 -2.99
C GLU A 159 26.81 11.80 -2.95
N VAL A 160 27.68 12.27 -2.06
CA VAL A 160 29.03 11.74 -1.86
C VAL A 160 29.01 10.26 -1.41
N ALA A 161 27.95 9.81 -0.74
CA ALA A 161 27.81 8.43 -0.27
C ALA A 161 27.64 7.41 -1.41
N LYS A 162 27.20 7.85 -2.61
CA LYS A 162 26.92 6.95 -3.74
C LYS A 162 28.15 6.21 -4.26
N ASN A 163 29.34 6.78 -4.06
CA ASN A 163 30.61 6.21 -4.51
C ASN A 163 31.40 5.54 -3.37
N HIS A 164 30.80 5.39 -2.19
CA HIS A 164 31.46 4.77 -1.05
C HIS A 164 31.70 3.27 -1.29
N ASP A 165 32.80 2.72 -0.78
CA ASP A 165 33.19 1.31 -1.01
C ASP A 165 32.22 0.30 -0.41
N ILE A 166 31.39 0.73 0.54
CA ILE A 166 30.35 -0.09 1.19
C ILE A 166 29.34 -0.67 0.18
N GLN A 167 29.21 -0.07 -1.01
CA GLN A 167 28.38 -0.62 -2.09
C GLN A 167 28.84 -2.00 -2.57
N LYS A 168 30.12 -2.35 -2.35
CA LYS A 168 30.71 -3.64 -2.73
C LYS A 168 30.44 -4.73 -1.69
N ASN A 169 29.93 -4.37 -0.51
CA ASN A 169 29.57 -5.32 0.52
C ASN A 169 28.45 -6.25 0.00
N GLU A 170 28.63 -7.56 0.17
CA GLU A 170 27.70 -8.57 -0.34
C GLU A 170 26.28 -8.40 0.21
N THR A 171 26.15 -8.11 1.51
CA THR A 171 24.87 -7.88 2.17
C THR A 171 24.16 -6.64 1.61
N VAL A 172 24.89 -5.59 1.25
CA VAL A 172 24.33 -4.40 0.60
C VAL A 172 23.82 -4.72 -0.81
N VAL A 173 24.52 -5.58 -1.55
CA VAL A 173 24.04 -6.08 -2.85
C VAL A 173 22.77 -6.92 -2.69
N GLN A 174 22.72 -7.79 -1.67
CA GLN A 174 21.53 -8.58 -1.35
C GLN A 174 20.33 -7.70 -0.97
N LEU A 175 20.53 -6.64 -0.18
CA LEU A 175 19.52 -5.63 0.09
C LEU A 175 18.98 -5.01 -1.20
N GLY A 176 19.86 -4.72 -2.16
CA GLY A 176 19.46 -4.21 -3.46
C GLY A 176 18.58 -5.18 -4.25
N GLN A 177 18.88 -6.47 -4.21
CA GLN A 177 18.06 -7.49 -4.84
C GLN A 177 16.69 -7.65 -4.15
N LEU A 178 16.64 -7.44 -2.83
CA LEU A 178 15.40 -7.45 -2.07
C LEU A 178 14.51 -6.25 -2.43
N LEU A 179 15.11 -5.08 -2.66
CA LEU A 179 14.41 -3.89 -3.15
C LEU A 179 13.78 -4.11 -4.54
N ILE A 180 14.53 -4.73 -5.47
CA ILE A 180 14.01 -5.12 -6.79
C ILE A 180 12.84 -6.11 -6.63
N THR A 181 12.97 -7.07 -5.72
CA THR A 181 11.93 -8.07 -5.45
C THR A 181 10.67 -7.40 -4.92
N LEU A 182 10.80 -6.42 -4.00
CA LEU A 182 9.67 -5.63 -3.51
C LEU A 182 8.94 -4.92 -4.66
N LEU A 183 9.66 -4.17 -5.51
CA LEU A 183 9.06 -3.48 -6.66
C LEU A 183 8.32 -4.44 -7.59
N ARG A 184 8.92 -5.60 -7.88
CA ARG A 184 8.29 -6.63 -8.72
C ARG A 184 7.01 -7.16 -8.09
N VAL A 185 7.02 -7.43 -6.79
CA VAL A 185 5.85 -7.89 -6.05
C VAL A 185 4.74 -6.86 -6.12
N LEU A 186 5.01 -5.57 -5.89
CA LEU A 186 4.00 -4.50 -5.92
C LEU A 186 3.33 -4.34 -7.30
N CYS A 187 3.98 -4.79 -8.38
CA CYS A 187 3.39 -4.79 -9.72
C CYS A 187 2.46 -5.99 -10.00
N THR A 188 2.37 -6.98 -9.11
CA THR A 188 1.50 -8.15 -9.28
C THR A 188 0.05 -7.86 -8.86
N ASN A 189 -0.88 -8.78 -9.11
CA ASN A 189 -2.25 -8.62 -8.61
C ASN A 189 -2.28 -8.57 -7.07
N ILE A 190 -3.30 -7.94 -6.49
CA ILE A 190 -3.39 -7.68 -5.04
C ILE A 190 -3.34 -8.95 -4.18
N SER A 191 -3.93 -10.06 -4.63
CA SER A 191 -3.88 -11.34 -3.90
C SER A 191 -2.45 -11.89 -3.84
N TRP A 192 -1.72 -11.80 -4.95
CA TRP A 192 -0.32 -12.21 -5.02
C TRP A 192 0.59 -11.24 -4.27
N GLN A 193 0.31 -9.93 -4.32
CA GLN A 193 0.99 -8.93 -3.50
C GLN A 193 0.91 -9.34 -2.04
N ARG A 194 -0.29 -9.54 -1.49
CA ARG A 194 -0.46 -9.90 -0.06
C ARG A 194 0.33 -11.17 0.28
N ARG A 195 0.19 -12.22 -0.54
CA ARG A 195 0.90 -13.50 -0.31
C ARG A 195 2.41 -13.34 -0.31
N LYS A 196 2.95 -12.53 -1.21
CA LYS A 196 4.41 -12.35 -1.35
C LYS A 196 4.98 -11.36 -0.35
N LEU A 197 4.29 -10.25 -0.08
CA LEU A 197 4.69 -9.29 0.95
C LEU A 197 4.82 -9.98 2.31
N GLY A 198 3.86 -10.83 2.69
CA GLY A 198 3.95 -11.58 3.94
C GLY A 198 5.16 -12.52 4.00
N LYS A 199 5.56 -13.12 2.87
CA LYS A 199 6.73 -14.02 2.82
C LYS A 199 8.07 -13.28 2.89
N ILE A 200 8.19 -12.14 2.22
CA ILE A 200 9.44 -11.39 2.19
C ILE A 200 9.74 -10.68 3.52
N LEU A 201 8.76 -10.50 4.41
CA LEU A 201 8.99 -9.87 5.73
C LEU A 201 10.13 -10.54 6.51
N GLN A 202 10.21 -11.86 6.46
CA GLN A 202 11.30 -12.60 7.10
C GLN A 202 12.65 -12.29 6.44
N ASP A 203 12.70 -12.22 5.11
CA ASP A 203 13.91 -11.86 4.37
C ASP A 203 14.38 -10.44 4.72
N TRP A 204 13.44 -9.50 4.88
CA TRP A 204 13.71 -8.11 5.31
C TRP A 204 14.25 -8.02 6.74
N ARG A 205 13.84 -8.92 7.64
CA ARG A 205 14.39 -8.99 9.00
C ARG A 205 15.75 -9.67 9.05
N ILE A 206 15.94 -10.73 8.28
CA ILE A 206 17.23 -11.39 8.15
C ILE A 206 18.27 -10.42 7.58
N ILE A 207 17.92 -9.68 6.51
CA ILE A 207 18.87 -8.73 5.91
C ILE A 207 19.22 -7.59 6.86
N HIS A 208 18.27 -7.11 7.68
CA HIS A 208 18.55 -6.10 8.69
C HIS A 208 19.63 -6.57 9.68
N VAL A 209 19.48 -7.77 10.25
CA VAL A 209 20.47 -8.35 11.19
C VAL A 209 21.81 -8.60 10.50
N GLN A 210 21.81 -9.10 9.27
CA GLN A 210 23.03 -9.31 8.49
C GLN A 210 23.75 -7.99 8.19
N LEU A 211 23.01 -6.92 7.87
CA LEU A 211 23.57 -5.59 7.64
C LEU A 211 24.17 -5.04 8.94
N GLU A 212 23.49 -5.19 10.07
CA GLU A 212 24.01 -4.75 11.36
C GLU A 212 25.35 -5.40 11.70
N LEU A 213 25.45 -6.73 11.52
CA LEU A 213 26.68 -7.49 11.74
C LEU A 213 27.79 -7.09 10.75
N ALA A 214 27.45 -6.95 9.47
CA ALA A 214 28.40 -6.55 8.42
C ALA A 214 28.94 -5.14 8.66
N PHE A 215 28.06 -4.19 8.97
CA PHE A 215 28.42 -2.80 9.22
C PHE A 215 29.21 -2.64 10.52
N ARG A 216 28.93 -3.45 11.56
CA ARG A 216 29.73 -3.46 12.78
C ARG A 216 31.17 -3.92 12.51
N LYS A 217 31.34 -4.90 11.63
CA LYS A 217 32.67 -5.39 11.20
C LYS A 217 33.44 -4.34 10.39
N GLU A 218 32.76 -3.60 9.51
CA GLU A 218 33.40 -2.62 8.61
C GLU A 218 33.65 -1.26 9.25
N CYS A 219 32.70 -0.74 10.04
CA CYS A 219 32.77 0.61 10.59
C CYS A 219 32.96 0.66 12.12
N GLY A 220 33.02 -0.48 12.83
CA GLY A 220 33.08 -0.55 14.30
C GLY A 220 31.71 -0.43 14.96
N ASP A 221 31.66 -0.20 16.28
CA ASP A 221 30.39 -0.16 17.02
C ASP A 221 29.56 1.10 16.69
N ILE A 222 28.45 0.91 15.97
CA ILE A 222 27.58 1.98 15.45
C ILE A 222 26.75 2.63 16.59
N SER A 223 26.63 1.94 17.73
CA SER A 223 25.86 2.40 18.91
C SER A 223 26.56 3.52 19.69
N ALA A 224 27.88 3.65 19.57
CA ALA A 224 28.66 4.65 20.29
C ALA A 224 28.57 6.00 19.57
N THR A 225 27.77 6.93 20.12
CA THR A 225 27.69 8.33 19.67
C THR A 225 29.01 9.05 20.00
N SER A 226 30.05 8.81 19.20
CA SER A 226 31.32 9.52 19.34
C SER A 226 31.25 10.87 18.63
N ARG A 227 31.91 11.90 19.18
CA ARG A 227 31.95 13.26 18.61
C ARG A 227 32.61 13.31 17.22
N HIS A 228 33.22 12.22 16.75
CA HIS A 228 33.87 12.09 15.44
C HIS A 228 33.27 10.91 14.66
N GLU A 229 31.96 10.96 14.38
CA GLU A 229 31.32 9.98 13.48
C GLU A 229 31.98 9.98 12.10
N ASN A 230 32.64 8.88 11.76
CA ASN A 230 33.11 8.59 10.40
C ASN A 230 31.91 8.55 9.44
N ILE A 231 32.11 9.00 8.20
CA ILE A 231 31.12 8.96 7.12
C ILE A 231 30.56 7.53 6.94
N CYS A 232 31.40 6.49 7.10
CA CYS A 232 31.01 5.07 7.10
C CYS A 232 29.89 4.78 8.10
N MET A 233 30.07 5.15 9.38
CA MET A 233 29.10 4.90 10.45
C MET A 233 27.75 5.59 10.16
N LYS A 234 27.79 6.81 9.60
CA LYS A 234 26.56 7.53 9.21
C LYS A 234 25.83 6.81 8.08
N ILE A 235 26.55 6.39 7.03
CA ILE A 235 25.95 5.64 5.92
C ILE A 235 25.25 4.38 6.45
N CYS A 236 25.95 3.60 7.27
CA CYS A 236 25.41 2.38 7.88
C CYS A 236 24.15 2.64 8.70
N ARG A 237 24.20 3.63 9.61
CA ARG A 237 23.08 3.99 10.48
C ARG A 237 21.84 4.39 9.69
N HIS A 238 22.01 5.24 8.66
CA HIS A 238 20.90 5.68 7.82
C HIS A 238 20.28 4.53 7.02
N ILE A 239 21.11 3.62 6.49
CA ILE A 239 20.63 2.43 5.78
C ILE A 239 19.84 1.54 6.72
N LEU A 240 20.35 1.25 7.93
CA LEU A 240 19.65 0.41 8.91
C LEU A 240 18.28 0.99 9.31
N ILE A 241 18.22 2.29 9.63
CA ILE A 241 16.96 2.97 9.95
C ILE A 241 15.96 2.86 8.79
N TRP A 242 16.43 3.07 7.56
CA TRP A 242 15.58 2.95 6.38
C TRP A 242 15.10 1.52 6.15
N VAL A 243 15.95 0.50 6.30
CA VAL A 243 15.56 -0.91 6.16
C VAL A 243 14.48 -1.27 7.19
N GLU A 244 14.60 -0.82 8.44
CA GLU A 244 13.53 -1.03 9.43
C GLU A 244 12.24 -0.30 9.04
N GLU A 245 12.32 0.96 8.60
CA GLU A 245 11.16 1.71 8.12
C GLU A 245 10.44 0.96 6.99
N GLN A 246 11.19 0.51 5.98
CA GLN A 246 10.63 -0.26 4.87
C GLN A 246 10.00 -1.57 5.33
N THR A 247 10.61 -2.24 6.31
CA THR A 247 10.05 -3.48 6.86
C THR A 247 8.68 -3.25 7.49
N TYR A 248 8.53 -2.18 8.28
CA TYR A 248 7.23 -1.82 8.86
C TYR A 248 6.22 -1.33 7.80
N TRP A 249 6.68 -0.66 6.74
CA TRP A 249 5.82 -0.28 5.61
C TRP A 249 5.28 -1.51 4.86
N ILE A 250 6.11 -2.53 4.65
CA ILE A 250 5.67 -3.81 4.06
C ILE A 250 4.66 -4.49 4.98
N ALA A 251 4.91 -4.50 6.30
CA ALA A 251 4.01 -5.09 7.28
C ALA A 251 2.66 -4.37 7.32
N SER A 252 2.64 -3.03 7.28
CA SER A 252 1.39 -2.27 7.23
C SER A 252 0.62 -2.56 5.95
N ARG A 253 1.30 -2.62 4.79
CA ARG A 253 0.65 -2.94 3.50
C ARG A 253 0.09 -4.37 3.50
N PHE A 254 0.80 -5.34 4.09
CA PHE A 254 0.32 -6.73 4.23
C PHE A 254 -1.00 -6.81 5.00
N LEU A 255 -1.12 -6.06 6.11
CA LEU A 255 -2.35 -5.99 6.91
C LEU A 255 -3.47 -5.27 6.17
N MET A 256 -3.21 -4.11 5.57
CA MET A 256 -4.22 -3.34 4.82
C MET A 256 -4.78 -4.13 3.63
N LEU A 257 -3.93 -4.86 2.89
CA LEU A 257 -4.37 -5.73 1.81
C LEU A 257 -5.30 -6.86 2.29
N GLY A 258 -5.26 -7.23 3.57
CA GLY A 258 -6.21 -8.20 4.11
C GLY A 258 -7.65 -7.66 4.16
N PHE A 259 -7.82 -6.36 4.41
CA PHE A 259 -9.13 -5.70 4.31
C PHE A 259 -9.58 -5.57 2.86
N GLU A 260 -8.69 -5.13 1.96
CA GLU A 260 -9.02 -5.00 0.51
C GLU A 260 -9.42 -6.34 -0.14
N LEU A 261 -9.00 -7.46 0.44
CA LEU A 261 -9.28 -8.81 -0.04
C LEU A 261 -10.39 -9.51 0.78
N ASP A 262 -11.07 -8.79 1.68
CA ASP A 262 -12.14 -9.31 2.55
C ASP A 262 -11.72 -10.58 3.32
N LEU A 263 -10.48 -10.60 3.84
CA LEU A 263 -9.91 -11.76 4.54
C LEU A 263 -10.18 -11.77 6.04
N TYR A 264 -10.78 -10.71 6.58
CA TYR A 264 -11.05 -10.55 7.99
C TYR A 264 -12.55 -10.55 8.24
N SER A 265 -12.99 -11.33 9.21
CA SER A 265 -14.37 -11.28 9.68
C SER A 265 -14.57 -10.17 10.73
N THR A 266 -15.81 -9.74 10.94
CA THR A 266 -16.13 -8.68 11.91
C THR A 266 -15.70 -9.01 13.33
N GLY A 267 -15.67 -10.31 13.69
CA GLY A 267 -15.18 -10.80 14.99
C GLY A 267 -13.67 -10.67 15.18
N GLU A 268 -12.92 -10.47 14.09
CA GLU A 268 -11.46 -10.40 14.09
C GLU A 268 -10.94 -8.97 13.92
N TYR A 269 -11.81 -8.01 13.61
CA TYR A 269 -11.42 -6.62 13.43
C TYR A 269 -10.67 -6.07 14.64
N CYS A 270 -11.07 -6.44 15.87
CA CYS A 270 -10.40 -5.95 17.08
C CYS A 270 -8.90 -6.31 17.09
N MET A 271 -8.56 -7.59 16.87
CA MET A 271 -7.15 -8.04 16.86
C MET A 271 -6.38 -7.53 15.65
N VAL A 272 -7.04 -7.40 14.48
CA VAL A 272 -6.39 -6.90 13.26
C VAL A 272 -6.08 -5.41 13.36
N TYR A 273 -7.03 -4.58 13.80
CA TYR A 273 -6.77 -3.16 14.09
C TYR A 273 -5.73 -3.02 15.20
N TRP A 274 -5.74 -3.91 16.20
CA TRP A 274 -4.76 -3.89 17.29
C TRP A 274 -3.35 -4.06 16.75
N TYR A 275 -3.14 -5.11 15.96
CA TYR A 275 -1.84 -5.36 15.34
C TYR A 275 -1.44 -4.25 14.37
N MET A 276 -2.40 -3.75 13.59
CA MET A 276 -2.17 -2.68 12.64
C MET A 276 -1.74 -1.39 13.33
N TYR A 277 -2.35 -0.98 14.45
CA TYR A 277 -1.92 0.23 15.14
C TYR A 277 -0.49 0.10 15.67
N ILE A 278 -0.09 -1.06 16.21
CA ILE A 278 1.27 -1.24 16.74
C ILE A 278 2.30 -1.15 15.61
N ILE A 279 2.02 -1.79 14.47
CA ILE A 279 2.87 -1.69 13.28
C ILE A 279 2.97 -0.24 12.80
N LEU A 280 1.86 0.50 12.78
CA LEU A 280 1.83 1.91 12.37
C LEU A 280 2.61 2.81 13.33
N ILE A 281 2.57 2.55 14.65
CA ILE A 281 3.40 3.25 15.63
C ILE A 281 4.88 3.06 15.30
N LYS A 282 5.30 1.80 15.05
CA LYS A 282 6.70 1.51 14.69
C LYS A 282 7.11 2.12 13.36
N LEU A 283 6.23 2.13 12.37
CA LEU A 283 6.46 2.84 11.11
C LEU A 283 6.64 4.35 11.34
N ALA A 284 5.79 4.97 12.15
CA ALA A 284 5.89 6.39 12.48
C ALA A 284 7.18 6.72 13.25
N GLU A 285 7.56 5.90 14.24
CA GLU A 285 8.83 6.02 14.97
C GLU A 285 10.02 5.99 14.01
N ARG A 286 10.08 5.02 13.09
CA ARG A 286 11.20 4.89 12.15
C ARG A 286 11.24 6.00 11.11
N THR A 287 10.08 6.42 10.61
CA THR A 287 9.96 7.58 9.72
C THR A 287 10.47 8.85 10.40
N HIS A 288 10.14 9.04 11.68
CA HIS A 288 10.63 10.15 12.48
C HIS A 288 12.14 10.11 12.70
N MET A 289 12.68 8.94 13.06
CA MET A 289 14.13 8.75 13.21
C MET A 289 14.90 9.05 11.92
N ARG A 290 14.39 8.62 10.77
CA ARG A 290 14.97 8.91 9.45
C ARG A 290 14.99 10.42 9.17
N ALA A 291 13.87 11.11 9.43
CA ALA A 291 13.76 12.55 9.24
C ALA A 291 14.72 13.35 10.15
N MET A 292 14.84 12.96 11.43
CA MET A 292 15.73 13.63 12.39
C MET A 292 17.20 13.47 12.03
N THR A 293 17.61 12.29 11.60
CA THR A 293 19.01 12.02 11.23
C THR A 293 19.45 12.84 10.00
N SER A 294 18.52 13.15 9.07
CA SER A 294 18.77 14.04 7.94
C SER A 294 19.01 15.50 8.35
N ASN A 295 18.24 16.03 9.31
CA ASN A 295 18.35 17.42 9.76
C ASN A 295 19.71 17.76 10.39
N GLU A 296 20.39 16.78 11.00
CA GLU A 296 21.74 16.97 11.53
C GLU A 296 22.79 17.25 10.44
N ILE A 297 22.58 16.73 9.23
CA ILE A 297 23.47 16.93 8.08
C ILE A 297 23.35 18.37 7.57
N SER A 298 22.13 18.90 7.50
CA SER A 298 21.83 20.27 7.04
C SER A 298 22.37 21.35 7.99
N LYS A 299 22.24 21.15 9.32
CA LYS A 299 22.71 22.11 10.32
C LYS A 299 24.25 22.27 10.34
N LYS A 300 25.02 21.25 9.94
CA LYS A 300 26.50 21.33 9.89
C LYS A 300 27.04 22.08 8.67
N LYS A 301 26.26 22.22 7.58
CA LYS A 301 26.65 22.99 6.38
C LYS A 301 26.43 24.51 6.51
N GLY A 302 25.56 24.96 7.42
CA GLY A 302 25.19 26.39 7.57
C GLY A 302 26.12 27.24 8.46
N LYS A 303 27.14 26.65 9.11
CA LYS A 303 28.01 27.37 10.08
C LYS A 303 29.18 28.15 9.47
N LYS A 304 29.00 28.77 8.30
CA LYS A 304 29.84 29.90 7.86
C LYS A 304 28.97 31.04 7.35
N LYS A 305 28.83 32.05 8.23
CA LYS A 305 28.42 33.45 7.98
C LYS A 305 26.92 33.77 8.10
N ARG A 306 26.46 34.18 9.29
CA ARG A 306 25.98 35.55 9.59
C ARG A 306 25.42 35.69 11.02
N ASP A 307 25.57 36.93 11.50
CA ASP A 307 25.28 37.43 12.83
C ASP A 307 23.80 37.40 13.25
N LEU A 308 23.65 37.51 14.58
CA LEU A 308 22.44 37.61 15.40
C LEU A 308 21.30 38.46 14.80
N VAL A 309 20.13 37.85 14.62
CA VAL A 309 18.83 38.43 15.02
C VAL A 309 17.93 37.29 15.51
N LYS A 310 17.33 37.52 16.67
CA LYS A 310 16.35 36.70 17.39
C LYS A 310 15.04 36.65 16.58
N ASP A 311 14.54 35.47 16.24
CA ASP A 311 13.10 35.28 16.04
C ASP A 311 12.67 33.89 16.56
N GLY A 312 11.57 33.90 17.29
CA GLY A 312 11.15 32.81 18.17
C GLY A 312 10.34 31.71 17.48
N GLY A 313 10.44 30.50 18.03
CA GLY A 313 9.28 29.63 18.19
C GLY A 313 8.72 28.90 16.97
N LYS A 314 9.54 28.48 16.00
CA LYS A 314 9.10 27.59 14.88
C LYS A 314 9.84 26.26 14.79
N ASP A 315 10.35 25.73 15.89
CA ASP A 315 11.41 24.71 15.83
C ASP A 315 11.02 23.27 16.24
N ASN A 316 9.74 22.89 16.33
CA ASN A 316 9.34 21.51 16.70
C ASN A 316 8.03 21.00 16.06
N GLN A 317 7.65 21.45 14.86
CA GLN A 317 6.51 20.83 14.18
C GLN A 317 6.91 19.51 13.53
N LEU A 318 6.16 18.44 13.83
CA LEU A 318 6.36 17.14 13.22
C LEU A 318 6.14 17.24 11.70
N PRO A 319 7.00 16.61 10.88
CA PRO A 319 6.80 16.55 9.44
C PRO A 319 5.39 16.08 9.04
N PRO A 320 4.75 16.67 8.00
CA PRO A 320 3.39 16.31 7.59
C PRO A 320 3.18 14.82 7.30
N ALA A 321 4.19 14.13 6.78
CA ALA A 321 4.12 12.68 6.55
C ALA A 321 3.97 11.87 7.85
N ILE A 322 4.56 12.32 8.95
CA ILE A 322 4.49 11.66 10.26
C ILE A 322 3.14 11.96 10.91
N LEU A 323 2.68 13.22 10.84
CA LEU A 323 1.33 13.59 11.28
C LEU A 323 0.26 12.77 10.54
N PHE A 324 0.45 12.52 9.24
CA PHE A 324 -0.46 11.70 8.46
C PHE A 324 -0.45 10.23 8.90
N LEU A 325 0.71 9.66 9.22
CA LEU A 325 0.80 8.34 9.84
C LEU A 325 0.14 8.31 11.23
N GLN A 326 0.24 9.39 12.01
CA GLN A 326 -0.44 9.50 13.30
C GLN A 326 -1.97 9.46 13.16
N CYS A 327 -2.55 10.06 12.11
CA CYS A 327 -3.97 9.88 11.82
C CYS A 327 -4.35 8.39 11.65
N HIS A 328 -3.51 7.61 10.96
CA HIS A 328 -3.75 6.17 10.79
C HIS A 328 -3.62 5.41 12.10
N VAL A 329 -2.61 5.75 12.93
CA VAL A 329 -2.43 5.18 14.27
C VAL A 329 -3.67 5.41 15.12
N TYR A 330 -4.14 6.66 15.21
CA TYR A 330 -5.30 7.01 16.03
C TYR A 330 -6.61 6.40 15.52
N LEU A 331 -6.79 6.26 14.20
CA LEU A 331 -7.93 5.53 13.66
C LEU A 331 -7.90 4.05 14.04
N ALA A 332 -6.75 3.39 13.86
CA ALA A 332 -6.58 1.98 14.18
C ALA A 332 -6.75 1.72 15.69
N GLU A 333 -6.10 2.52 16.53
CA GLU A 333 -6.23 2.46 17.99
C GLU A 333 -7.66 2.73 18.44
N GLY A 334 -8.30 3.79 17.92
CA GLY A 334 -9.69 4.11 18.24
C GLY A 334 -10.65 2.99 17.89
N LEU A 335 -10.47 2.35 16.73
CA LEU A 335 -11.26 1.18 16.32
C LEU A 335 -11.00 -0.03 17.21
N THR A 336 -9.74 -0.33 17.54
CA THR A 336 -9.39 -1.39 18.49
C THR A 336 -10.10 -1.19 19.82
N MET A 337 -9.96 0.00 20.41
CA MET A 337 -10.49 0.29 21.74
C MET A 337 -12.01 0.32 21.75
N MET A 338 -12.64 0.86 20.69
CA MET A 338 -14.10 0.85 20.54
C MET A 338 -14.64 -0.58 20.39
N LEU A 339 -14.02 -1.42 19.55
CA LEU A 339 -14.40 -2.82 19.37
C LEU A 339 -14.20 -3.63 20.66
N ALA A 340 -13.08 -3.43 21.36
CA ALA A 340 -12.81 -4.07 22.64
C ALA A 340 -13.83 -3.67 23.71
N ALA A 341 -14.16 -2.38 23.84
CA ALA A 341 -15.17 -1.90 24.77
C ALA A 341 -16.56 -2.47 24.47
N LEU A 342 -16.95 -2.53 23.20
CA LEU A 342 -18.21 -3.15 22.77
C LEU A 342 -18.25 -4.65 23.07
N ARG A 343 -17.13 -5.36 22.87
CA ARG A 343 -17.00 -6.78 23.24
C ARG A 343 -17.16 -6.97 24.75
N ASN A 344 -16.45 -6.18 25.55
CA ASN A 344 -16.41 -6.33 27.01
C ASN A 344 -17.74 -5.99 27.68
N GLU A 345 -18.39 -4.90 27.27
CA GLU A 345 -19.61 -4.40 27.93
C GLU A 345 -20.90 -4.96 27.32
N ARG A 346 -20.91 -5.33 26.04
CA ARG A 346 -22.12 -5.73 25.32
C ARG A 346 -22.07 -7.10 24.66
N GLN A 347 -20.96 -7.82 24.79
CA GLN A 347 -20.80 -9.16 24.21
C GLN A 347 -21.04 -9.20 22.69
N ILE A 348 -20.82 -8.07 22.00
CA ILE A 348 -20.96 -7.98 20.54
C ILE A 348 -19.71 -8.57 19.89
N TYR A 349 -19.89 -9.31 18.79
CA TYR A 349 -18.81 -9.89 17.99
C TYR A 349 -17.93 -10.89 18.74
N LEU A 350 -18.50 -11.55 19.76
CA LEU A 350 -17.90 -12.74 20.35
C LEU A 350 -17.64 -13.77 19.25
N SER A 351 -16.37 -14.07 19.06
CA SER A 351 -15.98 -15.08 18.10
C SER A 351 -16.00 -16.46 18.77
N THR A 352 -17.20 -17.00 18.95
CA THR A 352 -17.40 -18.36 19.47
C THR A 352 -17.54 -19.33 18.31
N GLY A 353 -16.47 -20.05 17.99
CA GLY A 353 -16.49 -21.17 17.05
C GLY A 353 -16.19 -22.48 17.79
N PRO A 354 -16.78 -23.62 17.38
CA PRO A 354 -16.54 -24.90 18.04
C PRO A 354 -15.15 -25.49 17.74
N PHE A 355 -14.44 -24.98 16.73
CA PHE A 355 -13.20 -25.57 16.21
C PHE A 355 -11.93 -24.78 16.53
N ASN A 356 -12.01 -23.44 16.56
CA ASN A 356 -10.84 -22.58 16.76
C ASN A 356 -11.10 -21.58 17.89
N SER A 357 -10.13 -21.47 18.80
CA SER A 357 -10.04 -20.42 19.81
C SER A 357 -9.69 -19.05 19.19
N GLU A 358 -9.85 -17.98 19.96
CA GLU A 358 -9.36 -16.64 19.58
C GLU A 358 -7.82 -16.63 19.46
N HIS A 359 -7.14 -17.37 20.33
CA HIS A 359 -5.69 -17.53 20.28
C HIS A 359 -5.20 -18.17 18.97
N GLU A 360 -5.81 -19.28 18.54
CA GLU A 360 -5.42 -19.95 17.29
C GLU A 360 -5.68 -19.07 16.07
N ARG A 361 -6.80 -18.33 16.04
CA ARG A 361 -7.06 -17.36 14.96
C ARG A 361 -6.06 -16.22 14.95
N PHE A 362 -5.67 -15.70 16.12
CA PHE A 362 -4.61 -14.71 16.25
C PHE A 362 -3.31 -15.24 15.63
N VAL A 363 -2.89 -16.45 16.00
CA VAL A 363 -1.67 -17.07 15.46
C VAL A 363 -1.78 -17.27 13.94
N GLN A 364 -2.92 -17.73 13.42
CA GLN A 364 -3.13 -17.92 11.98
C GLN A 364 -3.06 -16.62 11.18
N HIS A 365 -3.69 -15.54 11.67
CA HIS A 365 -3.70 -14.25 10.98
C HIS A 365 -2.32 -13.59 10.96
N PHE A 366 -1.58 -13.72 12.05
CA PHE A 366 -0.32 -13.02 12.25
C PHE A 366 0.92 -13.92 12.12
N GLU A 367 0.77 -15.18 11.69
CA GLU A 367 1.85 -16.17 11.62
C GLU A 367 3.11 -15.64 10.93
N LEU A 368 2.94 -14.99 9.77
CA LEU A 368 4.05 -14.45 8.98
C LEU A 368 4.74 -13.27 9.66
N LEU A 369 3.99 -12.43 10.39
CA LEU A 369 4.51 -11.30 11.16
C LEU A 369 5.24 -11.79 12.41
N LEU A 370 4.66 -12.78 13.12
CA LEU A 370 5.25 -13.41 14.30
C LEU A 370 6.55 -14.14 13.95
N LYS A 371 6.58 -14.88 12.85
CA LYS A 371 7.81 -15.53 12.33
C LYS A 371 8.90 -14.53 11.96
N ALA A 372 8.53 -13.33 11.54
CA ALA A 372 9.46 -12.24 11.28
C ALA A 372 9.79 -11.41 12.55
N CYS A 373 9.21 -11.72 13.71
CA CYS A 373 9.34 -10.95 14.95
C CYS A 373 8.94 -9.46 14.76
N LEU A 374 7.77 -9.21 14.15
CA LEU A 374 7.34 -7.87 13.78
C LEU A 374 6.02 -7.46 14.44
N PRO A 375 6.02 -6.53 15.40
CA PRO A 375 7.15 -6.03 16.18
C PRO A 375 7.68 -7.06 17.19
N ASP A 376 8.87 -6.80 17.74
CA ASP A 376 9.45 -7.65 18.78
C ASP A 376 8.51 -7.73 20.00
N HIS A 377 8.42 -8.91 20.60
CA HIS A 377 7.64 -9.21 21.81
C HIS A 377 6.10 -9.12 21.68
N VAL A 378 5.56 -8.97 20.47
CA VAL A 378 4.11 -9.04 20.27
C VAL A 378 3.60 -10.47 20.44
N SER A 379 2.57 -10.63 21.27
CA SER A 379 1.93 -11.91 21.56
C SER A 379 0.42 -11.75 21.70
N TYR A 380 -0.30 -12.88 21.68
CA TYR A 380 -1.73 -12.89 21.98
C TYR A 380 -2.03 -12.35 23.39
N TYR A 381 -1.18 -12.65 24.38
CA TYR A 381 -1.34 -12.16 25.75
C TYR A 381 -1.24 -10.63 25.82
N SER A 382 -0.34 -10.03 25.05
CA SER A 382 -0.24 -8.57 24.95
C SER A 382 -1.52 -7.95 24.37
N PHE A 383 -2.16 -8.61 23.39
CA PHE A 383 -3.45 -8.20 22.84
C PHE A 383 -4.56 -8.30 23.89
N GLU A 384 -4.63 -9.43 24.60
CA GLU A 384 -5.60 -9.66 25.66
C GLU A 384 -5.47 -8.61 26.76
N GLU A 385 -4.25 -8.38 27.27
CA GLU A 385 -3.96 -7.39 28.31
C GLU A 385 -4.37 -5.97 27.90
N THR A 386 -4.02 -5.57 26.67
CA THR A 386 -4.36 -4.23 26.15
C THR A 386 -5.87 -4.02 26.04
N THR A 387 -6.62 -5.07 25.70
CA THR A 387 -8.05 -4.98 25.39
C THR A 387 -8.98 -5.37 26.55
N ALA A 388 -8.46 -6.06 27.58
CA ALA A 388 -9.25 -6.59 28.69
C ALA A 388 -9.98 -5.51 29.50
N HIS A 389 -9.40 -4.32 29.62
CA HIS A 389 -9.93 -3.23 30.43
C HIS A 389 -10.55 -2.09 29.61
N ALA A 390 -10.71 -2.27 28.29
CA ALA A 390 -11.37 -1.29 27.45
C ALA A 390 -12.84 -1.12 27.88
N ARG A 391 -13.25 0.14 28.10
CA ARG A 391 -14.60 0.53 28.52
C ARG A 391 -15.10 1.70 27.67
N LEU A 392 -16.39 1.78 27.39
CA LEU A 392 -16.95 2.84 26.54
C LEU A 392 -16.73 4.23 27.14
N SER A 393 -16.74 4.34 28.47
CA SER A 393 -16.45 5.58 29.19
C SER A 393 -15.00 6.05 29.02
N SER A 394 -14.02 5.14 29.11
CA SER A 394 -12.61 5.48 28.92
C SER A 394 -12.30 5.81 27.46
N VAL A 395 -12.86 5.07 26.51
CA VAL A 395 -12.69 5.33 25.07
C VAL A 395 -13.34 6.65 24.67
N SER A 396 -14.49 6.99 25.25
CA SER A 396 -15.12 8.30 25.02
C SER A 396 -14.33 9.47 25.62
N MET A 397 -13.62 9.24 26.73
CA MET A 397 -12.74 10.24 27.36
C MET A 397 -11.48 10.46 26.52
N TYR A 398 -10.82 9.39 26.10
CA TYR A 398 -9.63 9.40 25.25
C TYR A 398 -10.01 9.10 23.79
N ASN A 399 -10.76 10.00 23.19
CA ASN A 399 -11.34 9.79 21.86
C ASN A 399 -10.29 10.02 20.75
N CYS A 400 -9.61 8.94 20.33
CA CYS A 400 -8.62 8.95 19.25
C CYS A 400 -9.19 9.47 17.91
N PHE A 401 -10.50 9.33 17.66
CA PHE A 401 -11.11 9.88 16.46
C PHE A 401 -11.10 11.41 16.44
N LYS A 402 -11.32 12.07 17.59
CA LYS A 402 -11.19 13.54 17.70
C LYS A 402 -9.76 14.01 17.49
N GLU A 403 -8.77 13.26 17.99
CA GLU A 403 -7.35 13.55 17.75
C GLU A 403 -7.02 13.46 16.25
N THR A 404 -7.55 12.45 15.57
CA THR A 404 -7.45 12.33 14.11
C THR A 404 -8.01 13.55 13.40
N GLN A 405 -9.21 14.02 13.77
CA GLN A 405 -9.82 15.22 13.20
C GLN A 405 -8.98 16.48 13.45
N ARG A 406 -8.36 16.62 14.64
CA ARG A 406 -7.47 17.75 14.95
C ARG A 406 -6.26 17.77 14.01
N ILE A 407 -5.57 16.64 13.89
CA ILE A 407 -4.38 16.52 13.04
C ILE A 407 -4.75 16.69 11.57
N ALA A 408 -5.90 16.14 11.13
CA ALA A 408 -6.35 16.28 9.75
C ALA A 408 -6.56 17.76 9.36
N LYS A 409 -7.10 18.59 10.26
CA LYS A 409 -7.25 20.04 10.02
C LYS A 409 -5.90 20.74 9.82
N GLU A 410 -4.88 20.36 10.58
CA GLU A 410 -3.51 20.89 10.43
C GLU A 410 -2.91 20.48 9.07
N LEU A 411 -3.15 19.24 8.64
CA LEU A 411 -2.62 18.70 7.39
C LEU A 411 -3.26 19.26 6.11
N ARG A 412 -4.49 19.80 6.17
CA ARG A 412 -5.18 20.33 4.98
C ARG A 412 -4.37 21.38 4.22
N SER A 413 -3.70 22.28 4.94
CA SER A 413 -2.86 23.30 4.31
C SER A 413 -1.61 22.68 3.65
N ASN A 414 -1.00 21.69 4.31
CA ASN A 414 0.22 21.01 3.90
C ASN A 414 0.06 20.12 2.65
N PHE A 415 -1.15 19.61 2.40
CA PHE A 415 -1.42 18.73 1.26
C PHE A 415 -2.19 19.42 0.12
N SER A 416 -2.40 20.73 0.18
CA SER A 416 -3.17 21.48 -0.83
C SER A 416 -2.70 21.25 -2.29
N ASP A 417 -1.41 21.00 -2.50
CA ASP A 417 -0.82 20.72 -3.82
C ASP A 417 -0.87 19.24 -4.25
N ASP A 418 -1.29 18.32 -3.36
CA ASP A 418 -1.29 16.87 -3.58
C ASP A 418 -2.72 16.32 -3.49
N SER A 419 -3.42 16.32 -4.63
CA SER A 419 -4.84 15.94 -4.74
C SER A 419 -5.12 14.53 -4.17
N ASP A 420 -4.21 13.58 -4.39
CA ASP A 420 -4.37 12.19 -3.94
C ASP A 420 -4.27 12.10 -2.42
N LYS A 421 -3.26 12.75 -1.82
CA LYS A 421 -3.15 12.83 -0.35
C LYS A 421 -4.33 13.57 0.27
N MET A 422 -4.84 14.61 -0.39
CA MET A 422 -6.04 15.31 0.08
C MET A 422 -7.31 14.45 -0.02
N ALA A 423 -7.45 13.65 -1.08
CA ALA A 423 -8.54 12.70 -1.21
C ALA A 423 -8.48 11.64 -0.09
N GLU A 424 -7.30 11.10 0.19
CA GLU A 424 -7.12 10.14 1.28
C GLU A 424 -7.35 10.77 2.66
N LEU A 425 -6.83 11.97 2.91
CA LEU A 425 -7.04 12.70 4.17
C LEU A 425 -8.53 12.94 4.42
N ARG A 426 -9.29 13.29 3.38
CA ARG A 426 -10.75 13.47 3.47
C ARG A 426 -11.48 12.17 3.84
N ARG A 427 -11.09 11.03 3.26
CA ARG A 427 -11.67 9.73 3.61
C ARG A 427 -11.41 9.37 5.07
N ILE A 428 -10.17 9.55 5.53
CA ILE A 428 -9.76 9.36 6.93
C ILE A 428 -10.55 10.26 7.88
N GLU A 429 -10.70 11.53 7.52
CA GLU A 429 -11.47 12.49 8.31
C GLU A 429 -12.95 12.11 8.42
N GLN A 430 -13.55 11.63 7.32
CA GLN A 430 -14.93 11.12 7.33
C GLN A 430 -15.09 9.93 8.29
N VAL A 431 -14.19 8.95 8.24
CA VAL A 431 -14.23 7.81 9.17
C VAL A 431 -14.11 8.27 10.61
N ALA A 432 -13.18 9.19 10.90
CA ALA A 432 -13.00 9.75 12.24
C ALA A 432 -14.25 10.48 12.74
N GLU A 433 -14.88 11.28 11.89
CA GLU A 433 -16.10 12.01 12.24
C GLU A 433 -17.25 11.07 12.58
N HIS A 434 -17.55 10.11 11.71
CA HIS A 434 -18.65 9.16 11.91
C HIS A 434 -18.41 8.30 13.14
N ASN A 435 -17.18 7.82 13.36
CA ASN A 435 -16.85 7.00 14.52
C ASN A 435 -16.87 7.80 15.82
N SER A 436 -16.46 9.07 15.82
CA SER A 436 -16.58 9.94 17.00
C SER A 436 -18.05 10.17 17.40
N VAL A 437 -18.92 10.37 16.40
CA VAL A 437 -20.37 10.51 16.61
C VAL A 437 -20.96 9.18 17.11
N ALA A 438 -20.65 8.06 16.46
CA ALA A 438 -21.11 6.74 16.86
C ALA A 438 -20.69 6.40 18.30
N LEU A 439 -19.43 6.62 18.66
CA LEU A 439 -18.93 6.42 20.01
C LEU A 439 -19.70 7.28 21.03
N SER A 440 -19.94 8.55 20.72
CA SER A 440 -20.69 9.46 21.60
C SER A 440 -22.15 8.99 21.79
N LEU A 441 -22.79 8.50 20.73
CA LEU A 441 -24.14 7.95 20.77
C LEU A 441 -24.19 6.65 21.58
N ILE A 442 -23.25 5.74 21.35
CA ILE A 442 -23.12 4.47 22.05
C ILE A 442 -22.90 4.70 23.55
N SER A 443 -22.03 5.64 23.93
CA SER A 443 -21.75 5.93 25.33
C SER A 443 -22.92 6.62 26.04
N ARG A 444 -23.68 7.48 25.34
CA ARG A 444 -24.83 8.19 25.93
C ARG A 444 -26.09 7.32 26.03
N LEU A 445 -26.40 6.56 24.98
CA LEU A 445 -27.62 5.75 24.90
C LEU A 445 -27.42 4.32 25.44
N GLY A 446 -26.17 3.90 25.60
CA GLY A 446 -25.80 2.52 25.83
C GLY A 446 -26.16 1.90 27.17
N ALA A 447 -26.26 2.71 28.21
CA ALA A 447 -26.76 2.23 29.50
C ALA A 447 -28.28 2.04 29.51
N VAL A 448 -29.00 2.53 28.49
CA VAL A 448 -30.46 2.71 28.54
C VAL A 448 -31.21 1.88 27.49
N ASP A 449 -30.59 1.53 26.36
CA ASP A 449 -31.31 0.96 25.21
C ASP A 449 -30.67 -0.33 24.67
N ALA A 450 -31.25 -1.48 25.05
CA ALA A 450 -30.83 -2.82 24.61
C ALA A 450 -31.13 -3.12 23.13
N SER A 451 -31.90 -2.27 22.44
CA SER A 451 -32.26 -2.43 21.02
C SER A 451 -31.18 -1.92 20.05
N LEU A 452 -30.16 -1.23 20.56
CA LEU A 452 -29.08 -0.65 19.78
C LEU A 452 -28.18 -1.73 19.15
N LYS A 453 -28.21 -1.81 17.83
CA LYS A 453 -27.27 -2.62 17.03
C LYS A 453 -26.16 -1.74 16.48
N VAL A 454 -24.92 -2.18 16.66
CA VAL A 454 -23.74 -1.56 16.08
C VAL A 454 -23.22 -2.48 14.98
N GLN A 455 -23.02 -1.92 13.78
CA GLN A 455 -22.44 -2.59 12.61
C GLN A 455 -21.22 -1.82 12.15
N PHE A 456 -20.31 -2.49 11.45
CA PHE A 456 -19.09 -1.90 10.92
C PHE A 456 -19.07 -2.05 9.41
N GLU A 457 -19.04 -0.93 8.70
CA GLU A 457 -19.12 -0.85 7.24
C GLU A 457 -17.91 -0.07 6.68
N PHE A 458 -17.45 -0.40 5.48
CA PHE A 458 -16.30 0.26 4.82
C PHE A 458 -16.77 1.29 3.77
N SER A 459 -17.70 2.16 4.16
CA SER A 459 -18.35 3.12 3.26
C SER A 459 -17.42 4.25 2.79
N HIS A 460 -16.57 4.75 3.69
CA HIS A 460 -15.71 5.91 3.43
C HIS A 460 -14.28 5.52 3.07
N HIS A 461 -13.83 4.34 3.48
CA HIS A 461 -12.43 3.97 3.45
C HIS A 461 -12.23 2.45 3.37
N PRO A 462 -11.31 1.93 2.52
CA PRO A 462 -11.21 0.49 2.24
C PRO A 462 -10.71 -0.36 3.40
N PHE A 463 -9.96 0.22 4.35
CA PHE A 463 -9.38 -0.52 5.48
C PHE A 463 -9.67 0.07 6.86
N PHE A 464 -10.51 1.11 6.95
CA PHE A 464 -10.95 1.65 8.25
C PHE A 464 -12.46 1.65 8.29
N ALA A 465 -13.00 0.86 9.21
CA ALA A 465 -14.43 0.68 9.33
C ALA A 465 -15.12 1.90 9.95
N THR A 466 -16.34 2.15 9.51
CA THR A 466 -17.26 3.14 10.07
C THR A 466 -18.34 2.43 10.87
N ALA A 467 -18.49 2.80 12.13
CA ALA A 467 -19.51 2.27 13.02
C ALA A 467 -20.88 2.89 12.68
N VAL A 468 -21.82 2.03 12.32
CA VAL A 468 -23.21 2.39 12.03
C VAL A 468 -24.08 1.91 13.18
N VAL A 469 -24.74 2.87 13.83
CA VAL A 469 -25.59 2.62 15.00
C VAL A 469 -27.05 2.70 14.57
N LYS A 470 -27.78 1.59 14.67
CA LYS A 470 -29.21 1.48 14.31
C LYS A 470 -30.02 1.07 15.55
N ARG A 471 -31.23 1.63 15.69
CA ARG A 471 -32.24 1.06 16.58
C ARG A 471 -32.95 -0.08 15.85
N SER A 472 -33.16 -1.19 16.55
CA SER A 472 -33.85 -2.37 16.00
C SER A 472 -35.34 -2.13 15.80
#